data_AF-M4RQF0-F1
#
_entry.id   AF-M4RQF0-F1
#
_cell.length_a   1.000
_cell.length_b   1.000
_cell.length_c   1.000
_cell.angle_alpha   90.00
_cell.angle_beta   90.00
_cell.angle_gamma   90.00
#
_symmetry.space_group_name_H-M   'P 1'
#
loop_
_entity.id
_entity.type
_entity.pdbx_description
1 polymer ?
#
loop_
_entity_poly.entity_id
_entity_poly.type
_entity_poly.pdbx_seq_one_letter_code
_entity_poly.pdbx_strand_id
1 'polypeptide(L)'
;MAATTLHDFAAGETDRGPFIPTNRSNNPKAGQWTNRMSHNMIADYKRFLMTDGEGIRCSLYVSGCPFHCVECYNKSIWDFQAGHEYNDALEAQIMDDLSQSYVQGITFLGGEPLLNTGVLLPLARKIRERFGHTKDIWCWTGYTWEELMRPGETQDKLDLLHEIDILVDGRYIKDLHDSLLQFRGSSNQRIIDVQKSFAAGEPVIWSKLHDQERFIPEIYGKDRAAGEGNDSISAE
;
A
#
# COMPACT_ATOMS: atom_id res chain seq x y z
N MET A 1 -3.67 -28.32 -0.88
CA MET A 1 -3.64 -27.15 0.03
C MET A 1 -5.01 -26.49 -0.05
N ALA A 2 -5.72 -26.38 1.07
CA ALA A 2 -7.08 -25.83 1.07
C ALA A 2 -7.05 -24.38 0.56
N ALA A 3 -7.93 -24.04 -0.38
CA ALA A 3 -8.14 -22.65 -0.79
C ALA A 3 -8.67 -21.90 0.43
N THR A 4 -7.81 -21.15 1.11
CA THR A 4 -8.22 -20.29 2.22
C THR A 4 -9.07 -19.18 1.64
N THR A 5 -10.37 -19.37 1.60
CA THR A 5 -11.33 -18.30 1.36
C THR A 5 -11.22 -17.33 2.52
N LEU A 6 -10.53 -16.21 2.30
CA LEU A 6 -10.52 -15.08 3.21
C LEU A 6 -11.87 -14.39 3.04
N HIS A 7 -12.78 -14.67 3.97
CA HIS A 7 -14.14 -14.15 3.99
C HIS A 7 -14.30 -13.27 5.21
N ASP A 8 -14.40 -11.96 5.01
CA ASP A 8 -14.88 -11.09 6.08
C ASP A 8 -16.41 -11.09 6.21
N PHE A 9 -17.17 -11.53 5.17
CA PHE A 9 -18.64 -11.41 5.15
C PHE A 9 -19.42 -12.55 4.46
N ALA A 10 -20.69 -12.67 4.85
CA ALA A 10 -21.70 -13.55 4.25
C ALA A 10 -22.31 -12.94 2.98
N ALA A 11 -22.78 -13.79 2.05
CA ALA A 11 -23.25 -13.41 0.71
C ALA A 11 -24.43 -12.42 0.64
N GLY A 12 -25.07 -12.09 1.77
CA GLY A 12 -26.25 -11.21 1.85
C GLY A 12 -25.96 -9.77 2.34
N GLU A 13 -24.72 -9.41 2.63
CA GLU A 13 -24.41 -8.11 3.23
C GLU A 13 -24.26 -6.98 2.18
N THR A 14 -24.89 -5.84 2.47
CA THR A 14 -24.82 -4.58 1.71
C THR A 14 -23.64 -3.72 2.19
N ASP A 15 -23.26 -2.66 1.47
CA ASP A 15 -22.12 -1.75 1.78
C ASP A 15 -20.71 -2.34 1.71
N ARG A 16 -20.53 -3.38 0.89
CA ARG A 16 -19.26 -4.02 0.50
C ARG A 16 -18.34 -3.17 -0.39
N GLY A 17 -18.74 -1.93 -0.71
CA GLY A 17 -18.11 -1.02 -1.68
C GLY A 17 -17.70 -1.68 -3.00
N PRO A 18 -16.62 -1.23 -3.67
CA PRO A 18 -16.34 -1.67 -5.02
C PRO A 18 -16.07 -3.18 -5.05
N PHE A 19 -16.45 -3.82 -6.15
CA PHE A 19 -16.25 -5.25 -6.34
C PHE A 19 -14.75 -5.58 -6.24
N ILE A 20 -14.37 -6.36 -5.23
CA ILE A 20 -13.05 -6.97 -5.16
C ILE A 20 -13.04 -8.15 -6.13
N PRO A 21 -12.14 -8.19 -7.13
CA PRO A 21 -12.17 -9.18 -8.21
C PRO A 21 -11.63 -10.55 -7.77
N THR A 22 -11.84 -10.94 -6.51
CA THR A 22 -11.47 -12.25 -5.97
C THR A 22 -12.19 -12.52 -4.66
N ASN A 23 -12.43 -13.80 -4.36
CA ASN A 23 -12.92 -14.29 -3.07
C ASN A 23 -11.79 -14.62 -2.08
N ARG A 24 -10.53 -14.35 -2.46
CA ARG A 24 -9.33 -14.59 -1.65
C ARG A 24 -8.83 -13.32 -0.95
N SER A 25 -9.68 -12.31 -0.88
CA SER A 25 -9.35 -11.02 -0.30
C SER A 25 -10.46 -10.61 0.63
N ASN A 26 -10.05 -10.22 1.82
CA ASN A 26 -10.89 -9.63 2.86
C ASN A 26 -11.58 -8.35 2.35
N ASN A 27 -12.79 -8.06 2.81
CA ASN A 27 -13.56 -6.87 2.44
C ASN A 27 -14.22 -6.36 3.71
N PRO A 28 -13.69 -5.37 4.42
CA PRO A 28 -14.26 -4.91 5.68
C PRO A 28 -15.41 -3.92 5.45
N LYS A 29 -16.29 -3.83 6.45
CA LYS A 29 -17.31 -2.78 6.55
C LYS A 29 -16.64 -1.48 6.98
N ALA A 30 -17.27 -0.37 6.64
CA ALA A 30 -16.87 0.93 7.13
C ALA A 30 -16.79 0.91 8.66
N GLY A 31 -15.66 1.34 9.23
CA GLY A 31 -15.45 1.39 10.68
C GLY A 31 -15.29 0.03 11.39
N GLN A 32 -15.29 -1.09 10.66
CA GLN A 32 -15.09 -2.42 11.28
C GLN A 32 -13.69 -2.55 11.90
N TRP A 33 -12.68 -2.07 11.19
CA TRP A 33 -11.31 -2.02 11.68
C TRP A 33 -10.94 -0.57 11.95
N THR A 34 -10.39 -0.34 13.14
CA THR A 34 -10.08 0.99 13.64
C THR A 34 -8.68 0.99 14.21
N ASN A 35 -8.15 2.18 14.51
CA ASN A 35 -6.83 2.31 15.12
C ASN A 35 -6.69 1.67 16.51
N ARG A 36 -7.79 1.22 17.14
CA ARG A 36 -7.75 0.43 18.38
C ARG A 36 -7.05 -0.93 18.22
N MET A 37 -6.86 -1.38 16.99
CA MET A 37 -6.09 -2.60 16.70
C MET A 37 -4.58 -2.35 16.77
N SER A 38 -4.13 -1.10 16.60
CA SER A 38 -2.71 -0.76 16.65
C SER A 38 -2.18 -0.72 18.07
N HIS A 39 -0.92 -1.15 18.22
CA HIS A 39 -0.14 -1.09 19.46
C HIS A 39 1.01 -0.07 19.36
N ASN A 40 0.96 0.86 18.41
CA ASN A 40 2.04 1.83 18.13
C ASN A 40 3.40 1.16 17.83
N MET A 41 3.35 0.00 17.19
CA MET A 41 4.52 -0.78 16.81
C MET A 41 4.89 -0.52 15.35
N ILE A 42 6.19 -0.45 15.10
CA ILE A 42 6.81 -0.27 13.78
C ILE A 42 7.65 -1.51 13.48
N ALA A 43 7.43 -2.09 12.31
CA ALA A 43 8.19 -3.22 11.84
C ALA A 43 9.62 -2.83 11.49
N ASP A 44 9.78 -1.73 10.74
CA ASP A 44 11.07 -1.28 10.24
C ASP A 44 11.03 0.21 9.83
N TYR A 45 12.20 0.84 9.83
CA TYR A 45 12.42 2.16 9.28
C TYR A 45 13.62 2.13 8.33
N LYS A 46 13.40 2.50 7.07
CA LYS A 46 14.42 2.49 6.04
C LYS A 46 14.67 3.88 5.50
N ARG A 47 15.97 4.21 5.38
CA ARG A 47 16.45 5.50 4.91
C ARG A 47 16.82 5.41 3.44
N PHE A 48 16.49 6.45 2.69
CA PHE A 48 17.00 6.72 1.34
C PHE A 48 16.73 5.61 0.32
N LEU A 49 15.48 5.15 0.25
CA LEU A 49 15.00 4.18 -0.73
C LEU A 49 14.42 4.87 -1.97
N MET A 50 14.41 4.16 -3.10
CA MET A 50 13.83 4.61 -4.37
C MET A 50 12.70 3.69 -4.88
N THR A 51 12.42 2.62 -4.14
CA THR A 51 11.43 1.60 -4.53
C THR A 51 10.02 1.92 -4.03
N ASP A 52 9.92 2.71 -2.97
CA ASP A 52 8.68 2.92 -2.22
C ASP A 52 8.02 4.25 -2.62
N GLY A 53 8.13 4.63 -3.89
CA GLY A 53 7.57 5.86 -4.47
C GLY A 53 8.59 6.68 -5.24
N GLU A 54 8.16 7.83 -5.77
CA GLU A 54 9.04 8.71 -6.55
C GLU A 54 10.14 9.37 -5.69
N GLY A 55 11.35 9.43 -6.23
CA GLY A 55 12.49 10.11 -5.63
C GLY A 55 13.21 9.29 -4.56
N ILE A 56 14.15 9.93 -3.84
CA ILE A 56 14.79 9.34 -2.67
C ILE A 56 13.89 9.59 -1.46
N ARG A 57 13.48 8.53 -0.78
CA ARG A 57 12.46 8.58 0.28
C ARG A 57 12.92 7.90 1.55
N CYS A 58 12.34 8.32 2.66
CA CYS A 58 12.30 7.51 3.87
C CYS A 58 11.06 6.60 3.82
N SER A 59 11.14 5.41 4.40
CA SER A 59 10.03 4.46 4.43
C SER A 59 9.80 3.98 5.85
N LEU A 60 8.59 4.18 6.35
CA LEU A 60 8.15 3.72 7.68
C LEU A 60 7.20 2.54 7.49
N TYR A 61 7.66 1.36 7.90
CA TYR A 61 6.90 0.12 7.81
C TYR A 61 6.16 -0.10 9.13
N VAL A 62 4.86 0.17 9.16
CA VAL A 62 4.04 -0.05 10.36
C VAL A 62 3.71 -1.52 10.56
N SER A 63 3.39 -1.92 11.79
CA SER A 63 2.98 -3.29 12.11
C SER A 63 1.46 -3.47 12.12
N GLY A 64 1.03 -4.68 11.80
CA GLY A 64 -0.37 -5.08 11.83
C GLY A 64 -1.10 -4.89 10.52
N CYS A 65 -1.70 -5.96 9.99
CA CYS A 65 -2.52 -5.89 8.77
C CYS A 65 -3.57 -7.00 8.74
N PRO A 66 -4.86 -6.69 8.93
CA PRO A 66 -5.92 -7.70 8.92
C PRO A 66 -6.32 -8.16 7.51
N PHE A 67 -5.78 -7.56 6.44
CA PHE A 67 -6.14 -7.96 5.07
C PHE A 67 -5.62 -9.35 4.68
N HIS A 68 -4.50 -9.78 5.26
CA HIS A 68 -3.89 -11.09 5.04
C HIS A 68 -3.78 -11.52 3.56
N CYS A 69 -3.45 -10.59 2.66
CA CYS A 69 -3.41 -10.86 1.21
C CYS A 69 -2.63 -12.15 0.89
N VAL A 70 -3.16 -12.98 -0.01
CA VAL A 70 -2.48 -14.21 -0.43
C VAL A 70 -1.12 -13.86 -1.03
N GLU A 71 -0.06 -14.51 -0.53
CA GLU A 71 1.33 -14.22 -0.90
C GLU A 71 1.77 -12.77 -0.63
N CYS A 72 1.21 -12.15 0.42
CA CYS A 72 1.69 -10.86 0.92
C CYS A 72 3.20 -10.91 1.21
N TYR A 73 3.94 -9.98 0.59
CA TYR A 73 5.37 -9.80 0.82
C TYR A 73 5.68 -9.54 2.30
N ASN A 74 4.82 -8.79 2.98
CA ASN A 74 4.94 -8.36 4.36
C ASN A 74 4.20 -9.27 5.37
N LYS A 75 4.04 -10.56 5.05
CA LYS A 75 3.31 -11.50 5.95
C LYS A 75 3.86 -11.58 7.38
N SER A 76 5.15 -11.31 7.57
CA SER A 76 5.80 -11.36 8.89
C SER A 76 5.36 -10.24 9.83
N ILE A 77 4.70 -9.20 9.32
CA ILE A 77 4.29 -8.02 10.07
C ILE A 77 2.76 -7.84 10.09
N TRP A 78 2.02 -8.92 9.81
CA TRP A 78 0.56 -8.97 10.01
C TRP A 78 0.14 -8.83 11.47
N ASP A 79 1.01 -9.23 12.40
CA ASP A 79 0.82 -9.04 13.83
C ASP A 79 1.05 -7.58 14.20
N PHE A 80 0.10 -6.97 14.91
CA PHE A 80 0.22 -5.60 15.41
C PHE A 80 1.29 -5.45 16.49
N GLN A 81 1.84 -6.55 17.02
CA GLN A 81 2.96 -6.55 17.96
C GLN A 81 4.33 -6.80 17.31
N ALA A 82 4.39 -6.99 15.99
CA ALA A 82 5.66 -7.19 15.30
C ALA A 82 6.56 -5.94 15.38
N GLY A 83 7.88 -6.14 15.38
CA GLY A 83 8.85 -5.04 15.35
C GLY A 83 9.15 -4.43 16.72
N HIS A 84 9.15 -3.10 16.80
CA HIS A 84 9.52 -2.34 18.00
C HIS A 84 8.61 -1.12 18.19
N GLU A 85 8.56 -0.59 19.41
CA GLU A 85 7.73 0.57 19.73
C GLU A 85 8.19 1.83 18.98
N TYR A 86 7.23 2.56 18.41
CA TYR A 86 7.48 3.92 17.94
C TYR A 86 7.80 4.83 19.13
N ASN A 87 8.87 5.60 19.03
CA ASN A 87 9.34 6.46 20.12
C ASN A 87 9.93 7.77 19.59
N ASP A 88 10.16 8.71 20.51
CA ASP A 88 10.67 10.04 20.20
C ASP A 88 12.05 10.03 19.51
N ALA A 89 12.90 9.03 19.79
CA ALA A 89 14.22 8.92 19.18
C ALA A 89 14.11 8.55 17.69
N LEU A 90 13.23 7.59 17.35
CA LEU A 90 12.93 7.23 15.97
C LEU A 90 12.28 8.40 15.23
N GLU A 91 11.34 9.09 15.85
CA GLU A 91 10.72 10.27 15.24
C GLU A 91 11.75 11.37 14.95
N ALA A 92 12.62 11.68 15.91
CA ALA A 92 13.69 12.65 15.72
C ALA A 92 14.61 12.26 14.56
N GLN A 93 14.94 10.97 14.44
CA GLN A 93 15.71 10.45 13.31
C GLN A 93 14.96 10.65 11.99
N ILE A 94 13.68 10.29 11.91
CA ILE A 94 12.85 10.49 10.70
C ILE A 94 12.87 11.96 10.27
N MET A 95 12.70 12.87 11.22
CA MET A 95 12.65 14.31 10.97
C MET A 95 14.00 14.88 10.54
N ASP A 96 15.11 14.36 11.07
CA ASP A 96 16.47 14.71 10.61
C ASP A 96 16.74 14.21 9.19
N ASP A 97 16.38 12.95 8.91
CA ASP A 97 16.54 12.33 7.61
C ASP A 97 15.72 13.04 6.53
N LEU A 98 14.47 13.43 6.83
CA LEU A 98 13.63 14.20 5.92
C LEU A 98 14.19 15.60 5.64
N SER A 99 14.99 16.16 6.55
CA SER A 99 15.57 17.50 6.37
C SER A 99 16.65 17.56 5.30
N GLN A 100 17.22 16.40 4.92
CA GLN A 100 18.21 16.32 3.85
C GLN A 100 17.63 16.80 2.52
N SER A 101 18.38 17.64 1.80
CA SER A 101 17.88 18.32 0.59
C SER A 101 17.58 17.36 -0.57
N TYR A 102 18.25 16.22 -0.62
CA TYR A 102 18.06 15.18 -1.63
C TYR A 102 16.90 14.21 -1.32
N VAL A 103 16.32 14.27 -0.11
CA VAL A 103 15.17 13.44 0.25
C VAL A 103 13.90 14.14 -0.24
N GLN A 104 13.14 13.48 -1.11
CA GLN A 104 11.89 13.99 -1.64
C GLN A 104 10.77 13.92 -0.60
N GLY A 105 10.73 12.87 0.23
CA GLY A 105 9.66 12.70 1.20
C GLY A 105 9.69 11.38 1.96
N ILE A 106 8.54 11.00 2.50
CA ILE A 106 8.36 9.77 3.27
C ILE A 106 7.22 8.91 2.70
N THR A 107 7.33 7.61 2.90
CA THR A 107 6.30 6.63 2.56
C THR A 107 5.84 5.89 3.80
N PHE A 108 4.53 5.83 4.00
CA PHE A 108 3.88 4.98 5.00
C PHE A 108 3.40 3.68 4.34
N LEU A 109 3.89 2.55 4.81
CA LEU A 109 3.64 1.24 4.22
C LEU A 109 3.85 0.12 5.24
N GLY A 110 3.99 -1.14 4.78
CA GLY A 110 4.28 -2.28 5.63
C GLY A 110 3.04 -3.13 5.89
N GLY A 111 2.49 -3.01 7.10
CA GLY A 111 1.20 -3.56 7.48
C GLY A 111 0.05 -2.74 6.87
N GLU A 112 -0.84 -2.21 7.69
CA GLU A 112 -1.91 -1.29 7.27
C GLU A 112 -1.73 0.10 7.91
N PRO A 113 -1.17 1.08 7.17
CA PRO A 113 -1.00 2.46 7.64
C PRO A 113 -2.29 3.11 8.16
N LEU A 114 -3.44 2.86 7.54
CA LEU A 114 -4.70 3.48 7.95
C LEU A 114 -5.32 2.85 9.21
N LEU A 115 -4.66 1.84 9.80
CA LEU A 115 -4.96 1.36 11.16
C LEU A 115 -3.91 1.83 12.18
N ASN A 116 -2.84 2.48 11.74
CA ASN A 116 -1.74 3.00 12.58
C ASN A 116 -1.77 4.53 12.70
N THR A 117 -2.95 5.13 12.57
CA THR A 117 -3.16 6.59 12.63
C THR A 117 -2.68 7.22 13.95
N GLY A 118 -2.69 6.46 15.06
CA GLY A 118 -2.17 6.89 16.35
C GLY A 118 -0.69 7.31 16.31
N VAL A 119 0.10 6.72 15.41
CA VAL A 119 1.50 7.10 15.14
C VAL A 119 1.60 8.03 13.95
N LEU A 120 0.96 7.66 12.84
CA LEU A 120 1.19 8.30 11.55
C LEU A 120 0.57 9.70 11.43
N LEU A 121 -0.59 9.94 12.03
CA LEU A 121 -1.25 11.25 11.94
C LEU A 121 -0.47 12.34 12.70
N PRO A 122 -0.01 12.12 13.95
CA PRO A 122 0.89 13.08 14.62
C PRO A 122 2.19 13.32 13.85
N LEU A 123 2.82 12.26 13.31
CA LEU A 123 4.04 12.38 12.51
C LEU A 123 3.81 13.20 11.23
N ALA A 124 2.75 12.89 10.47
CA ALA A 124 2.42 13.60 9.25
C ALA A 124 2.19 15.10 9.49
N ARG A 125 1.48 15.44 10.57
CA ARG A 125 1.27 16.84 10.98
C ARG A 125 2.58 17.55 11.33
N LYS A 126 3.50 16.90 12.04
CA LYS A 126 4.84 17.45 12.32
C LYS A 126 5.67 17.65 11.06
N ILE A 127 5.54 16.75 10.08
CA ILE A 127 6.17 16.89 8.76
C ILE A 127 5.60 18.12 8.04
N ARG A 128 4.27 18.28 8.00
CA ARG A 128 3.62 19.45 7.42
C ARG A 128 4.01 20.75 8.13
N GLU A 129 4.07 20.74 9.45
CA GLU A 129 4.49 21.92 10.23
C GLU A 129 5.92 22.35 9.88
N ARG A 130 6.86 21.39 9.80
CA ARG A 130 8.28 21.71 9.56
C ARG A 130 8.61 21.97 8.09
N PHE A 131 7.97 21.26 7.17
CA PHE A 131 8.37 21.24 5.75
C PHE A 131 7.26 21.67 4.79
N GLY A 132 6.05 21.93 5.27
CA GLY A 132 4.88 22.16 4.41
C GLY A 132 4.66 20.99 3.46
N HIS A 133 4.48 21.31 2.17
CA HIS A 133 4.36 20.33 1.09
C HIS A 133 5.66 20.16 0.28
N THR A 134 6.79 20.64 0.79
CA THR A 134 8.09 20.42 0.11
C THR A 134 8.59 18.99 0.27
N LYS A 135 8.08 18.26 1.27
CA LYS A 135 8.29 16.83 1.46
C LYS A 135 6.96 16.13 1.25
N ASP A 136 6.87 15.31 0.20
CA ASP A 136 5.63 14.60 -0.10
C ASP A 136 5.45 13.37 0.81
N ILE A 137 4.20 13.02 1.07
CA ILE A 137 3.82 11.85 1.88
C ILE A 137 3.10 10.88 0.95
N TRP A 138 3.68 9.70 0.79
CA TRP A 138 3.06 8.57 0.11
C TRP A 138 2.49 7.59 1.13
N CYS A 139 1.42 6.90 0.79
CA CYS A 139 0.84 5.87 1.64
C CYS A 139 0.35 4.68 0.81
N TRP A 140 0.74 3.47 1.21
CA TRP A 140 0.11 2.24 0.71
C TRP A 140 -1.00 1.82 1.65
N THR A 141 -2.08 1.30 1.11
CA THR A 141 -3.17 0.75 1.93
C THR A 141 -3.86 -0.39 1.19
N GLY A 142 -4.36 -1.37 1.93
CA GLY A 142 -5.26 -2.37 1.38
C GLY A 142 -6.63 -1.80 1.05
N TYR A 143 -7.03 -0.70 1.68
CA TYR A 143 -8.32 -0.05 1.39
C TYR A 143 -8.34 0.57 -0.02
N THR A 144 -9.50 0.61 -0.66
CA THR A 144 -9.71 1.47 -1.83
C THR A 144 -10.15 2.87 -1.40
N TRP A 145 -10.00 3.87 -2.27
CA TRP A 145 -10.55 5.21 -2.06
C TRP A 145 -12.04 5.17 -1.69
N GLU A 146 -12.82 4.38 -2.43
CA GLU A 146 -14.26 4.24 -2.20
C GLU A 146 -14.57 3.58 -0.86
N GLU A 147 -13.69 2.71 -0.34
CA GLU A 147 -13.76 2.18 1.02
C GLU A 147 -13.56 3.27 2.07
N LEU A 148 -12.57 4.13 1.87
CA LEU A 148 -12.23 5.20 2.80
C LEU A 148 -13.28 6.31 2.85
N MET A 149 -14.04 6.50 1.77
CA MET A 149 -15.09 7.52 1.67
C MET A 149 -16.47 7.02 2.15
N ARG A 150 -16.62 5.76 2.59
CA ARG A 150 -17.93 5.21 2.98
C ARG A 150 -18.47 5.90 4.24
N PRO A 151 -19.80 6.13 4.33
CA PRO A 151 -20.43 6.53 5.58
C PRO A 151 -20.12 5.53 6.70
N GLY A 152 -19.72 6.03 7.87
CA GLY A 152 -19.37 5.21 9.03
C GLY A 152 -17.90 4.78 9.10
N GLU A 153 -17.08 5.14 8.11
CA GLU A 153 -15.63 4.98 8.22
C GLU A 153 -15.05 5.99 9.23
N THR A 154 -13.90 5.68 9.81
CA THR A 154 -13.40 6.44 10.96
C THR A 154 -12.75 7.77 10.55
N GLN A 155 -13.00 8.81 11.36
CA GLN A 155 -12.48 10.16 11.09
C GLN A 155 -10.96 10.23 11.08
N ASP A 156 -10.27 9.42 11.90
CA ASP A 156 -8.80 9.42 11.96
C ASP A 156 -8.15 8.93 10.66
N LYS A 157 -8.79 8.03 9.91
CA LYS A 157 -8.34 7.62 8.57
C LYS A 157 -8.48 8.77 7.59
N LEU A 158 -9.63 9.46 7.63
CA LEU A 158 -9.88 10.61 6.79
C LEU A 158 -8.92 11.75 7.10
N ASP A 159 -8.65 12.01 8.38
CA ASP A 159 -7.66 13.01 8.82
C ASP A 159 -6.26 12.68 8.29
N LEU A 160 -5.81 11.42 8.43
CA LEU A 160 -4.52 11.00 7.88
C LEU A 160 -4.49 11.11 6.35
N LEU A 161 -5.58 10.75 5.67
CA LEU A 161 -5.69 10.87 4.23
C LEU A 161 -5.53 12.32 3.75
N HIS A 162 -6.06 13.32 4.48
CA HIS A 162 -5.84 14.73 4.14
C HIS A 162 -4.37 15.16 4.24
N GLU A 163 -3.57 14.49 5.07
CA GLU A 163 -2.14 14.75 5.18
C GLU A 163 -1.30 14.02 4.11
N ILE A 164 -1.90 13.12 3.31
CA ILE A 164 -1.21 12.33 2.28
C ILE A 164 -1.27 13.04 0.93
N ASP A 165 -0.19 12.98 0.15
CA ASP A 165 -0.17 13.50 -1.23
C ASP A 165 -0.52 12.41 -2.24
N ILE A 166 0.10 11.23 -2.10
CA ILE A 166 -0.07 10.09 -3.03
C ILE A 166 -0.51 8.84 -2.28
N LEU A 167 -1.60 8.21 -2.74
CA LEU A 167 -2.13 6.97 -2.18
C LEU A 167 -1.95 5.84 -3.19
N VAL A 168 -1.31 4.74 -2.78
CA VAL A 168 -1.39 3.46 -3.50
C VAL A 168 -2.46 2.62 -2.83
N ASP A 169 -3.61 2.53 -3.48
CA ASP A 169 -4.82 1.95 -2.90
C ASP A 169 -5.10 0.52 -3.40
N GLY A 170 -5.88 -0.21 -2.62
CA GLY A 170 -6.31 -1.57 -2.92
C GLY A 170 -5.36 -2.66 -2.44
N ARG A 171 -5.95 -3.81 -2.11
CA ARG A 171 -5.20 -5.01 -1.71
C ARG A 171 -4.35 -5.54 -2.85
N TYR A 172 -3.26 -6.19 -2.48
CA TYR A 172 -2.54 -7.07 -3.39
C TYR A 172 -3.41 -8.27 -3.78
N ILE A 173 -3.53 -8.52 -5.08
CA ILE A 173 -4.24 -9.68 -5.63
C ILE A 173 -3.25 -10.49 -6.47
N LYS A 174 -2.89 -11.69 -5.97
CA LYS A 174 -1.93 -12.61 -6.63
C LYS A 174 -2.24 -12.84 -8.10
N ASP A 175 -3.51 -13.09 -8.43
CA ASP A 175 -3.92 -13.43 -9.79
C ASP A 175 -3.82 -12.22 -10.75
N LEU A 176 -3.62 -11.02 -10.21
CA LEU A 176 -3.41 -9.77 -10.94
C LEU A 176 -1.97 -9.24 -10.77
N HIS A 177 -1.07 -10.07 -10.24
CA HIS A 177 0.33 -9.68 -10.04
C HIS A 177 1.01 -9.36 -11.37
N ASP A 178 1.72 -8.25 -11.41
CA ASP A 178 2.57 -7.87 -12.54
C ASP A 178 3.78 -7.07 -12.04
N SER A 179 4.98 -7.57 -12.32
CA SER A 179 6.25 -6.98 -11.90
C SER A 179 6.65 -5.74 -12.70
N LEU A 180 5.95 -5.43 -13.79
CA LEU A 180 6.22 -4.27 -14.65
C LEU A 180 5.48 -3.01 -14.18
N LEU A 181 4.55 -3.16 -13.23
CA LEU A 181 3.77 -2.06 -12.71
C LEU A 181 4.65 -1.13 -11.87
N GLN A 182 4.46 0.17 -12.08
CA GLN A 182 5.14 1.18 -11.29
C GLN A 182 4.61 1.13 -9.85
N PHE A 183 5.51 0.95 -8.88
CA PHE A 183 5.27 1.08 -7.43
C PHE A 183 4.14 0.21 -6.84
N ARG A 184 3.58 -0.76 -7.57
CA ARG A 184 2.49 -1.60 -7.05
C ARG A 184 2.64 -3.04 -7.51
N GLY A 185 2.05 -3.95 -6.73
CA GLY A 185 2.25 -5.37 -6.93
C GLY A 185 1.20 -6.00 -7.84
N SER A 186 0.02 -5.41 -7.96
CA SER A 186 -1.08 -5.95 -8.75
C SER A 186 -1.88 -4.89 -9.50
N SER A 187 -2.43 -5.24 -10.67
CA SER A 187 -3.03 -4.29 -11.62
C SER A 187 -4.35 -3.67 -11.16
N ASN A 188 -4.98 -4.21 -10.11
CA ASN A 188 -6.14 -3.59 -9.46
C ASN A 188 -5.78 -2.39 -8.58
N GLN A 189 -4.51 -2.27 -8.17
CA GLN A 189 -4.08 -1.17 -7.31
C GLN A 189 -3.92 0.10 -8.14
N ARG A 190 -4.32 1.25 -7.59
CA ARG A 190 -4.21 2.55 -8.26
C ARG A 190 -3.23 3.43 -7.51
N ILE A 191 -2.52 4.30 -8.24
CA ILE A 191 -1.74 5.39 -7.65
C ILE A 191 -2.55 6.67 -7.82
N ILE A 192 -2.99 7.24 -6.71
CA ILE A 192 -3.98 8.32 -6.65
C ILE A 192 -3.31 9.58 -6.13
N ASP A 193 -3.57 10.71 -6.80
CA ASP A 193 -3.27 12.05 -6.30
C ASP A 193 -4.38 12.48 -5.34
N VAL A 194 -4.09 12.44 -4.04
CA VAL A 194 -5.12 12.55 -2.99
C VAL A 194 -5.77 13.93 -2.97
N GLN A 195 -4.97 14.98 -3.08
CA GLN A 195 -5.45 16.36 -3.00
C GLN A 195 -6.33 16.71 -4.21
N LYS A 196 -5.93 16.27 -5.41
CA LYS A 196 -6.80 16.40 -6.60
C LYS A 196 -8.07 15.55 -6.49
N SER A 197 -7.98 14.38 -5.87
CA SER A 197 -9.14 13.51 -5.67
C SER A 197 -10.18 14.14 -4.74
N PHE A 198 -9.74 14.77 -3.65
CA PHE A 198 -10.64 15.55 -2.79
C PHE A 198 -11.28 16.72 -3.54
N ALA A 199 -10.51 17.44 -4.36
CA ALA A 199 -11.05 18.56 -5.15
C ALA A 199 -12.06 18.13 -6.22
N ALA A 200 -11.84 16.96 -6.84
CA ALA A 200 -12.72 16.40 -7.86
C ALA A 200 -13.94 15.66 -7.29
N GLY A 201 -13.85 15.16 -6.06
CA GLY A 201 -14.85 14.29 -5.44
C GLY A 201 -14.78 12.83 -5.91
N GLU A 202 -13.75 12.47 -6.68
CA GLU A 202 -13.52 11.12 -7.22
C GLU A 202 -12.01 10.84 -7.34
N PRO A 203 -11.57 9.56 -7.41
CA PRO A 203 -10.16 9.23 -7.56
C PRO A 203 -9.53 9.84 -8.83
N VAL A 204 -8.52 10.67 -8.64
CA VAL A 204 -7.68 11.22 -9.71
C VAL A 204 -6.37 10.44 -9.75
N ILE A 205 -6.10 9.75 -10.86
CA ILE A 205 -4.87 8.98 -11.04
C ILE A 205 -3.66 9.92 -11.09
N TRP A 206 -2.60 9.52 -10.39
CA TRP A 206 -1.34 10.26 -10.36
C TRP A 206 -0.78 10.45 -11.76
N SER A 207 -0.55 11.71 -12.15
CA SER A 207 -0.25 12.08 -13.53
C SER A 207 1.10 11.57 -14.06
N LYS A 208 1.99 11.08 -13.17
CA LYS A 208 3.28 10.50 -13.54
C LYS A 208 3.26 8.98 -13.58
N LEU A 209 2.09 8.35 -13.41
CA LEU A 209 1.95 6.91 -13.52
C LEU A 209 2.41 6.45 -14.92
N HIS A 210 3.41 5.59 -14.93
CA HIS A 210 3.97 5.01 -16.15
C HIS A 210 4.47 3.60 -15.87
N ASP A 211 3.64 2.61 -16.23
CA ASP A 211 4.02 1.20 -16.14
C ASP A 211 5.01 0.83 -17.24
N GLN A 212 5.91 -0.08 -16.93
CA GLN A 212 6.88 -0.56 -17.91
C GLN A 212 6.21 -1.52 -18.89
N GLU A 213 6.65 -1.48 -20.14
CA GLU A 213 6.26 -2.48 -21.14
C GLU A 213 7.44 -3.43 -21.36
N ARG A 214 7.15 -4.73 -21.36
CA ARG A 214 8.17 -5.74 -21.65
C ARG A 214 8.42 -5.78 -23.15
N PHE A 215 9.42 -5.05 -23.60
CA PHE A 215 9.93 -5.17 -24.95
C PHE A 215 10.98 -6.29 -25.00
N ILE A 216 10.64 -7.43 -25.61
CA ILE A 216 11.61 -8.46 -25.99
C ILE A 216 11.87 -8.28 -27.49
N PRO A 217 13.04 -7.74 -27.89
CA PRO A 217 13.36 -7.62 -29.30
C PRO A 217 13.33 -9.01 -29.96
N GLU A 218 12.77 -9.10 -31.17
CA GLU A 218 12.58 -10.36 -31.92
C GLU A 218 13.85 -11.20 -32.03
N ILE A 219 15.02 -10.56 -32.04
CA ILE A 219 16.33 -11.22 -32.09
C ILE A 219 16.57 -12.17 -30.91
N TYR A 220 15.99 -11.88 -29.74
CA TYR A 220 16.07 -12.72 -28.53
C TYR A 220 14.91 -13.71 -28.40
N GLY A 221 13.90 -13.64 -29.28
CA GLY A 221 12.76 -14.57 -29.30
C GLY A 221 13.06 -15.90 -30.00
N LYS A 222 14.04 -15.93 -30.93
CA LYS A 222 14.36 -17.13 -31.72
C LYS A 222 15.12 -18.21 -30.95
N ASP A 223 15.92 -17.83 -29.95
CA ASP A 223 16.71 -18.79 -29.15
C ASP A 223 15.93 -19.37 -27.97
N ARG A 224 14.79 -18.78 -27.61
CA ARG A 224 13.98 -19.25 -26.47
C ARG A 224 13.08 -20.44 -26.82
N ALA A 225 12.61 -20.52 -28.07
CA ALA A 225 11.85 -21.67 -28.58
C ALA A 225 12.69 -22.97 -28.65
N ALA A 226 14.02 -22.87 -28.60
CA ALA A 226 14.93 -24.02 -28.57
C ALA A 226 15.25 -24.50 -27.13
N GLY A 227 14.97 -23.69 -26.10
CA GLY A 227 15.31 -23.97 -24.70
C GLY A 227 14.12 -24.34 -23.80
N GLU A 228 12.89 -24.01 -24.19
CA GLU A 228 11.68 -24.52 -23.55
C GLU A 228 11.29 -25.82 -24.26
N GLY A 229 11.86 -26.92 -23.76
CA GLY A 229 11.62 -28.27 -24.26
C GLY A 229 10.15 -28.57 -24.42
N ASN A 230 9.83 -29.12 -25.59
CA ASN A 230 8.55 -29.73 -25.93
C ASN A 230 8.27 -30.93 -25.00
N ASP A 231 7.85 -30.70 -23.76
CA ASP A 231 7.26 -31.74 -22.90
C ASP A 231 5.83 -32.02 -23.35
N SER A 232 5.72 -32.55 -24.57
CA SER A 232 4.56 -33.34 -24.98
C SER A 232 4.73 -34.73 -24.39
N ILE A 233 4.18 -34.93 -23.19
CA ILE A 233 3.99 -36.26 -22.60
C ILE A 233 3.05 -37.02 -23.55
N SER A 234 3.64 -37.92 -24.34
CA SER A 234 2.93 -38.98 -25.05
C SER A 234 2.62 -40.06 -24.02
N ALA A 235 1.33 -40.31 -23.82
CA ALA A 235 0.84 -41.42 -23.02
C ALA A 235 0.95 -42.71 -23.83
N GLU A 236 1.67 -43.69 -23.28
CA GLU A 236 1.43 -45.13 -23.47
C GLU A 236 1.14 -45.76 -22.11
#